data_AF-A0AAD7BSJ1-F1
#
_entry.id   AF-A0AAD7BSJ1-F1
#
_cell.length_a   1.000
_cell.length_b   1.000
_cell.length_c   1.000
_cell.angle_alpha   90.00
_cell.angle_beta   90.00
_cell.angle_gamma   90.00
#
_symmetry.space_group_name_H-M   'P 1'
#
loop_
_entity.id
_entity.type
_entity.pdbx_description
1 polymer ?
#
loop_
_entity_poly.entity_id
_entity_poly.type
_entity_poly.pdbx_seq_one_letter_code
_entity_poly.pdbx_strand_id
1 'polypeptide(L)'
;FRSLVIGHGFLCVFGFAVLLPAGVLVARYMRTFRPWWYIAHWIAQAAIELITPFLQAGPVILLGVVLGFLANKAYGDPETPHSDHKTWGTIILLLYVIQCILGAVIHYVKAKNATRRPPQNYLHAHLGLTILILGMYQIRTGYNEEWPHNVGGSSHAA
;
A
#
# COMPACT_ATOMS: atom_id res chain seq x y z
N PHE A 1 11.82 -13.83 14.23
CA PHE A 1 10.67 -14.21 13.37
C PHE A 1 9.36 -13.55 13.81
N ARG A 2 8.72 -13.99 14.91
CA ARG A 2 7.37 -13.53 15.34
C ARG A 2 7.16 -12.01 15.37
N SER A 3 8.07 -11.26 15.99
CA SER A 3 7.95 -9.79 16.05
C SER A 3 8.00 -9.11 14.68
N LEU A 4 8.69 -9.71 13.70
CA LEU A 4 8.74 -9.21 12.32
C LEU A 4 7.39 -9.42 11.62
N VAL A 5 6.73 -10.57 11.83
CA VAL A 5 5.38 -10.85 11.30
C VAL A 5 4.34 -9.90 11.91
N ILE A 6 4.41 -9.68 13.22
CA ILE A 6 3.52 -8.73 13.91
C ILE A 6 3.74 -7.32 13.38
N GLY A 7 5.00 -6.89 13.24
CA GLY A 7 5.33 -5.58 12.69
C GLY A 7 4.87 -5.40 11.25
N HIS A 8 5.08 -6.42 10.40
CA HIS A 8 4.55 -6.48 9.04
C HIS A 8 3.04 -6.27 9.02
N GLY A 9 2.29 -7.11 9.76
CA GLY A 9 0.84 -7.04 9.81
C GLY A 9 0.34 -5.68 10.28
N PHE A 10 0.91 -5.14 11.36
CA PHE A 10 0.52 -3.83 11.88
C PHE A 10 0.75 -2.70 10.87
N LEU A 11 1.97 -2.61 10.31
CA LEU A 11 2.31 -1.53 9.37
C LEU A 11 1.53 -1.65 8.06
N CYS A 12 1.37 -2.86 7.51
CA CYS A 12 0.59 -3.07 6.29
C CYS A 12 -0.90 -2.76 6.52
N VAL A 13 -1.50 -3.17 7.64
CA VAL A 13 -2.89 -2.81 7.97
C VAL A 13 -3.03 -1.30 8.11
N PHE A 14 -2.16 -0.65 8.88
CA PHE A 14 -2.23 0.80 9.08
C PHE A 14 -2.03 1.56 7.76
N GLY A 15 -1.06 1.14 6.95
CA GLY A 15 -0.81 1.72 5.62
C GLY A 15 -1.99 1.57 4.67
N PHE A 16 -2.48 0.34 4.45
CA PHE A 16 -3.51 0.06 3.45
C PHE A 16 -4.94 0.39 3.91
N ALA A 17 -5.29 0.18 5.17
CA ALA A 17 -6.66 0.38 5.66
C ALA A 17 -6.91 1.78 6.25
N VAL A 18 -5.85 2.50 6.65
CA VAL A 18 -5.99 3.82 7.29
C VAL A 18 -5.38 4.91 6.40
N LEU A 19 -4.08 4.84 6.13
CA LEU A 19 -3.37 5.93 5.46
C LEU A 19 -3.78 6.07 3.98
N LEU A 20 -3.86 4.98 3.22
CA LEU A 20 -4.29 5.05 1.81
C LEU A 20 -5.71 5.63 1.65
N PRO A 21 -6.75 5.18 2.39
CA PRO A 21 -8.07 5.80 2.33
C PRO A 21 -8.07 7.25 2.79
N ALA A 22 -7.32 7.59 3.84
CA ALA A 22 -7.20 8.98 4.30
C ALA A 22 -6.62 9.88 3.20
N GLY A 23 -5.56 9.44 2.51
CA GLY A 23 -4.99 10.16 1.37
C GLY A 23 -5.99 10.34 0.20
N VAL A 24 -6.85 9.36 -0.04
CA VAL A 24 -7.95 9.49 -1.02
C VAL A 24 -8.98 10.54 -0.58
N LEU A 25 -9.36 10.54 0.70
CA LEU A 25 -10.27 11.54 1.25
C LEU A 25 -9.68 12.96 1.18
N VAL A 26 -8.38 13.11 1.46
CA VAL A 26 -7.65 14.39 1.28
C VAL A 26 -7.84 14.92 -0.15
N ALA A 27 -7.59 14.10 -1.17
CA ALA A 27 -7.82 14.50 -2.56
C ALA A 27 -9.29 14.86 -2.84
N ARG A 28 -10.23 14.05 -2.32
CA ARG A 28 -11.67 14.23 -2.56
C ARG A 28 -12.21 15.52 -1.96
N TYR A 29 -11.85 15.83 -0.72
CA TYR A 29 -12.32 17.04 -0.04
C TYR A 29 -11.56 18.27 -0.54
N MET A 30 -10.22 18.26 -0.53
CA MET A 30 -9.43 19.46 -0.80
C MET A 30 -9.54 19.96 -2.24
N ARG A 31 -9.81 19.09 -3.23
CA ARG A 31 -10.02 19.52 -4.63
C ARG A 31 -11.15 20.53 -4.80
N THR A 32 -12.03 20.66 -3.81
CA THR A 32 -13.19 21.56 -3.88
C THR A 32 -12.87 22.98 -3.42
N PHE A 33 -11.82 23.20 -2.61
CA PHE A 33 -11.52 24.52 -2.02
C PHE A 33 -10.04 24.92 -1.99
N ARG A 34 -9.07 24.02 -2.26
CA ARG A 34 -7.63 24.37 -2.35
C ARG A 34 -7.01 23.91 -3.67
N PRO A 35 -6.25 24.77 -4.39
CA PRO A 35 -5.61 24.39 -5.65
C PRO A 35 -4.42 23.43 -5.48
N TRP A 36 -3.80 23.40 -4.30
CA TRP A 36 -2.66 22.54 -3.96
C TRP A 36 -3.06 21.15 -3.43
N TRP A 37 -4.34 20.76 -3.59
CA TRP A 37 -4.87 19.45 -3.16
C TRP A 37 -4.03 18.26 -3.64
N TYR A 38 -3.45 18.36 -4.84
CA TYR A 38 -2.65 17.28 -5.42
C TYR A 38 -1.32 17.12 -4.69
N ILE A 39 -0.73 18.20 -4.18
CA ILE A 39 0.49 18.16 -3.35
C ILE A 39 0.15 17.49 -2.01
N ALA A 40 -0.97 17.88 -1.39
CA ALA A 40 -1.42 17.27 -0.14
C ALA A 40 -1.68 15.76 -0.30
N HIS A 41 -2.36 15.37 -1.38
CA HIS A 41 -2.59 13.96 -1.71
C HIS A 41 -1.28 13.21 -1.96
N TRP A 42 -0.37 13.81 -2.74
CA TRP A 42 0.94 13.23 -3.03
C TRP A 42 1.77 13.01 -1.75
N ILE A 43 1.77 13.99 -0.84
CA ILE A 43 2.46 13.88 0.44
C ILE A 43 1.85 12.78 1.31
N ALA A 44 0.52 12.71 1.40
CA ALA A 44 -0.17 11.69 2.19
C ALA A 44 0.11 10.25 1.68
N GLN A 45 0.24 10.08 0.37
CA GLN A 45 0.43 8.76 -0.25
C GLN A 45 1.91 8.39 -0.44
N ALA A 46 2.71 9.22 -1.10
CA ALA A 46 3.96 8.79 -1.73
C ALA A 46 5.26 9.42 -1.19
N ALA A 47 5.22 10.52 -0.43
CA ALA A 47 6.43 11.28 -0.10
C ALA A 47 7.39 10.54 0.86
N ILE A 48 8.70 10.75 0.63
CA ILE A 48 9.84 10.09 1.32
C ILE A 48 10.66 11.10 2.19
N GLU A 49 10.37 12.41 2.15
CA GLU A 49 11.01 13.50 2.94
C GLU A 49 9.95 14.51 3.46
N LEU A 50 10.10 15.38 4.48
CA LEU A 50 11.02 15.54 5.62
C LEU A 50 10.28 16.01 6.90
N ILE A 51 8.95 16.26 6.88
CA ILE A 51 8.29 16.95 8.01
C ILE A 51 7.57 15.99 8.98
N THR A 52 7.14 14.81 8.53
CA THR A 52 6.56 13.78 9.41
C THR A 52 6.71 12.38 8.78
N PRO A 53 7.79 11.64 9.06
CA PRO A 53 8.04 10.32 8.46
C PRO A 53 7.01 9.24 8.85
N PHE A 54 6.12 9.51 9.81
CA PHE A 54 5.21 8.51 10.40
C PHE A 54 3.75 8.56 9.92
N LEU A 55 3.37 9.50 9.04
CA LEU A 55 1.99 9.69 8.59
C LEU A 55 1.81 9.54 7.06
N GLN A 56 2.67 8.76 6.42
CA GLN A 56 2.71 8.61 4.97
C GLN A 56 2.49 7.15 4.59
N ALA A 57 1.55 6.88 3.70
CA ALA A 57 1.18 5.51 3.37
C ALA A 57 2.35 4.72 2.74
N GLY A 58 3.07 5.33 1.79
CA GLY A 58 4.18 4.70 1.06
C GLY A 58 5.30 4.17 1.96
N PRO A 59 5.97 5.02 2.77
CA PRO A 59 7.01 4.58 3.69
C PRO A 59 6.53 3.52 4.69
N VAL A 60 5.33 3.68 5.26
CA VAL A 60 4.75 2.71 6.20
C VAL A 60 4.51 1.35 5.54
N ILE A 61 3.94 1.34 4.33
CA ILE A 61 3.71 0.12 3.54
C ILE A 61 5.04 -0.55 3.18
N LEU A 62 6.02 0.21 2.71
CA LEU A 62 7.33 -0.31 2.34
C LEU A 62 8.05 -0.93 3.54
N LEU A 63 8.05 -0.25 4.68
CA LEU A 63 8.59 -0.80 5.93
C LEU A 63 7.87 -2.09 6.33
N GLY A 64 6.53 -2.10 6.28
CA GLY A 64 5.74 -3.30 6.54
C GLY A 64 6.12 -4.47 5.65
N VAL A 65 6.23 -4.26 4.33
CA VAL A 65 6.63 -5.30 3.38
C VAL A 65 8.08 -5.77 3.61
N VAL A 66 9.02 -4.86 3.90
CA VAL A 66 10.39 -5.22 4.25
C VAL A 66 10.43 -6.13 5.49
N LEU A 67 9.63 -5.83 6.52
CA LEU A 67 9.51 -6.72 7.69
C LEU A 67 8.98 -8.12 7.30
N GLY A 68 8.08 -8.21 6.33
CA GLY A 68 7.60 -9.49 5.78
C GLY A 68 8.70 -10.30 5.10
N PHE A 69 9.53 -9.65 4.26
CA PHE A 69 10.69 -10.31 3.64
C PHE A 69 11.73 -10.75 4.68
N LEU A 70 12.01 -9.90 5.67
CA LEU A 70 12.91 -10.24 6.77
C LEU A 70 12.35 -11.38 7.63
N ALA A 71 11.04 -11.44 7.84
CA ALA A 71 10.39 -12.55 8.52
C ALA A 71 10.61 -13.86 7.77
N ASN A 72 10.34 -13.90 6.46
CA ASN A 72 10.59 -15.09 5.64
C ASN A 72 12.06 -15.53 5.72
N LYS A 73 13.01 -14.60 5.58
CA LYS A 73 14.44 -14.91 5.71
C LYS A 73 14.80 -15.47 7.09
N ALA A 74 14.23 -14.90 8.16
CA ALA A 74 14.50 -15.30 9.54
C ALA A 74 13.84 -16.64 9.93
N TYR A 75 12.84 -17.11 9.18
CA TYR A 75 12.24 -18.43 9.38
C TYR A 75 13.18 -19.56 8.96
N GLY A 76 14.09 -19.29 8.00
CA GLY A 76 15.19 -20.20 7.64
C GLY A 76 14.80 -21.31 6.65
N ASP A 77 13.57 -21.31 6.14
CA ASP A 77 13.09 -22.32 5.20
C ASP A 77 13.04 -21.76 3.76
N PRO A 78 13.87 -22.26 2.82
CA PRO A 78 13.75 -21.92 1.40
C PRO A 78 12.39 -22.34 0.81
N GLU A 79 11.65 -23.21 1.50
CA GLU A 79 10.31 -23.69 1.14
C GLU A 79 9.19 -23.06 1.95
N THR A 80 9.39 -21.89 2.61
CA THR A 80 8.25 -21.20 3.24
C THR A 80 7.16 -21.07 2.16
N PRO A 81 6.02 -21.78 2.22
CA PRO A 81 5.29 -22.08 1.00
C PRO A 81 4.96 -20.78 0.27
N HIS A 82 5.17 -20.79 -1.05
CA HIS A 82 4.67 -19.74 -1.90
C HIS A 82 3.17 -19.66 -1.66
N SER A 83 2.74 -18.73 -0.83
CA SER A 83 1.33 -18.52 -0.54
C SER A 83 0.79 -17.47 -1.49
N ASP A 84 -0.50 -17.59 -1.77
CA ASP A 84 -1.21 -16.59 -2.55
C ASP A 84 -1.08 -15.20 -1.92
N HIS A 85 -1.02 -15.10 -0.58
CA HIS A 85 -0.80 -13.84 0.13
C HIS A 85 0.51 -13.16 -0.28
N LYS A 86 1.64 -13.89 -0.31
CA LYS A 86 2.95 -13.33 -0.70
C LYS A 86 2.95 -12.89 -2.17
N THR A 87 2.39 -13.71 -3.06
CA THR A 87 2.33 -13.42 -4.51
C THR A 87 1.48 -12.19 -4.78
N TRP A 88 0.25 -12.17 -4.29
CA TRP A 88 -0.67 -11.05 -4.49
C TRP A 88 -0.20 -9.79 -3.75
N GLY A 89 0.39 -9.91 -2.55
CA GLY A 89 0.99 -8.78 -1.84
C GLY A 89 2.09 -8.10 -2.66
N THR A 90 2.93 -8.88 -3.34
CA THR A 90 3.95 -8.37 -4.26
C THR A 90 3.34 -7.67 -5.48
N ILE A 91 2.31 -8.28 -6.09
CA ILE A 91 1.58 -7.68 -7.21
C ILE A 91 0.95 -6.35 -6.81
N ILE A 92 0.31 -6.28 -5.65
CA ILE A 92 -0.33 -5.06 -5.14
C ILE A 92 0.70 -3.96 -4.87
N LEU A 93 1.88 -4.32 -4.32
CA LEU A 93 2.96 -3.35 -4.15
C LEU A 93 3.46 -2.79 -5.49
N LEU A 94 3.63 -3.64 -6.50
CA LEU A 94 3.97 -3.21 -7.87
C LEU A 94 2.90 -2.27 -8.45
N LEU A 95 1.62 -2.63 -8.34
CA LEU A 95 0.51 -1.80 -8.76
C LEU A 95 0.49 -0.45 -8.01
N TYR A 96 0.81 -0.45 -6.72
CA TYR A 96 0.94 0.76 -5.91
C TYR A 96 2.05 1.69 -6.42
N VAL A 97 3.24 1.15 -6.71
CA VAL A 97 4.33 1.94 -7.30
C VAL A 97 3.92 2.51 -8.66
N ILE A 98 3.30 1.70 -9.52
CA ILE A 98 2.78 2.14 -10.82
C ILE A 98 1.74 3.27 -10.64
N GLN A 99 0.84 3.12 -9.66
CA GLN A 99 -0.18 4.12 -9.35
C GLN A 99 0.43 5.45 -8.89
N CYS A 100 1.49 5.42 -8.07
CA CYS A 100 2.24 6.60 -7.69
C CYS A 100 2.90 7.25 -8.91
N ILE A 101 3.62 6.49 -9.73
CA ILE A 101 4.26 7.00 -10.95
C ILE A 101 3.22 7.62 -11.88
N LEU A 102 2.08 6.97 -12.09
CA LEU A 102 0.98 7.48 -12.90
C LEU A 102 0.45 8.81 -12.35
N GLY A 103 0.30 8.93 -11.03
CA GLY A 103 -0.07 10.18 -10.36
C GLY A 103 0.95 11.30 -10.62
N ALA A 104 2.24 11.03 -10.49
CA ALA A 104 3.29 11.99 -10.82
C ALA A 104 3.20 12.42 -12.29
N VAL A 105 3.10 11.47 -13.23
CA VAL A 105 3.01 11.76 -14.66
C VAL A 105 1.81 12.66 -14.96
N ILE A 106 0.64 12.39 -14.39
CA ILE A 106 -0.57 13.23 -14.59
C ILE A 106 -0.35 14.68 -14.17
N HIS A 107 0.39 14.90 -13.08
CA HIS A 107 0.57 16.23 -12.50
C HIS A 107 1.76 16.99 -13.07
N TYR A 108 2.86 16.30 -13.39
CA TYR A 108 4.11 16.91 -13.89
C TYR A 108 4.24 16.89 -15.41
N VAL A 109 3.55 15.98 -16.12
CA VAL A 109 3.59 15.86 -17.58
C VAL A 109 2.20 16.16 -18.15
N LYS A 110 1.91 17.45 -18.37
CA LYS A 110 0.62 17.91 -18.91
C LYS A 110 0.73 18.33 -20.38
N ALA A 111 -0.21 17.89 -21.20
CA ALA A 111 -0.39 18.42 -22.55
C ALA A 111 -0.93 19.86 -22.46
N LYS A 112 -0.20 20.82 -23.07
CA LYS A 112 -0.49 22.26 -22.98
C LYS A 112 -1.88 22.65 -23.50
N ASN A 113 -2.51 21.82 -24.33
CA ASN A 113 -3.76 22.14 -25.05
C ASN A 113 -4.91 21.15 -24.77
N ALA A 114 -4.92 20.46 -23.63
CA ALA A 114 -5.99 19.50 -23.33
C ALA A 114 -7.33 20.20 -23.01
N THR A 115 -8.32 20.05 -23.89
CA THR A 115 -9.68 20.62 -23.73
C THR A 115 -10.60 19.74 -22.87
N ARG A 116 -10.20 18.50 -22.60
CA ARG A 116 -10.95 17.50 -21.82
C ARG A 116 -10.04 16.82 -20.81
N ARG A 117 -10.65 16.16 -19.82
CA ARG A 117 -9.91 15.34 -18.84
C ARG A 117 -9.18 14.19 -19.56
N PRO A 118 -7.85 14.11 -19.47
CA PRO A 118 -7.11 13.06 -20.14
C PRO A 118 -7.46 11.65 -19.59
N PRO A 119 -7.51 10.60 -20.44
CA PRO A 119 -7.84 9.22 -20.05
C PRO A 119 -7.06 8.69 -18.85
N GLN A 120 -5.78 9.08 -18.71
CA GLN A 120 -4.93 8.67 -17.60
C GLN A 120 -5.50 9.05 -16.22
N ASN A 121 -6.32 10.10 -16.11
CA ASN A 121 -6.96 10.48 -14.84
C ASN A 121 -8.00 9.45 -14.40
N TYR A 122 -8.76 8.90 -15.36
CA TYR A 122 -9.72 7.84 -15.07
C TYR A 122 -8.98 6.56 -14.71
N LEU A 123 -7.93 6.21 -15.46
CA LEU A 123 -7.09 5.05 -15.13
C LEU A 123 -6.53 5.16 -13.71
N HIS A 124 -5.98 6.32 -13.32
CA HIS A 124 -5.47 6.55 -11.98
C HIS A 124 -6.54 6.39 -10.90
N ALA A 125 -7.75 6.90 -11.11
CA ALA A 125 -8.84 6.74 -10.15
C ALA A 125 -9.27 5.27 -9.99
N HIS A 126 -9.41 4.55 -11.11
CA HIS A 126 -9.82 3.14 -11.08
C HIS A 126 -8.74 2.25 -10.49
N LEU A 127 -7.49 2.40 -10.93
CA LEU A 127 -6.35 1.62 -10.42
C LEU A 127 -6.18 1.85 -8.92
N GLY A 128 -6.25 3.10 -8.44
CA GLY A 128 -6.18 3.41 -7.02
C GLY A 128 -7.30 2.73 -6.19
N LEU A 129 -8.53 2.70 -6.70
CA LEU A 129 -9.64 2.02 -6.02
C LEU A 129 -9.45 0.49 -6.01
N THR A 130 -8.98 -0.08 -7.12
CA THR A 130 -8.66 -1.51 -7.21
C THR A 130 -7.59 -1.90 -6.18
N ILE A 131 -6.54 -1.10 -6.03
CA ILE A 131 -5.47 -1.34 -5.03
C ILE A 131 -6.03 -1.30 -3.62
N LEU A 132 -6.94 -0.36 -3.30
CA LEU A 132 -7.59 -0.34 -1.98
C LEU A 132 -8.39 -1.62 -1.73
N ILE A 133 -9.23 -2.04 -2.69
CA ILE A 133 -10.06 -3.25 -2.56
C ILE A 133 -9.18 -4.49 -2.38
N LEU A 134 -8.16 -4.64 -3.24
CA LEU A 134 -7.21 -5.75 -3.16
C LEU A 134 -6.39 -5.72 -1.86
N GLY A 135 -6.01 -4.54 -1.38
CA GLY A 135 -5.32 -4.36 -0.10
C GLY A 135 -6.18 -4.81 1.08
N MET A 136 -7.47 -4.45 1.11
CA MET A 136 -8.40 -4.93 2.13
C MET A 136 -8.59 -6.45 2.06
N TYR A 137 -8.65 -7.02 0.85
CA TYR A 137 -8.68 -8.47 0.68
C TYR A 137 -7.40 -9.14 1.19
N GLN A 138 -6.23 -8.55 0.94
CA GLN A 138 -4.96 -9.07 1.47
C GLN A 138 -4.83 -8.97 2.98
N ILE A 139 -5.36 -7.92 3.60
CA ILE A 139 -5.44 -7.84 5.06
C ILE A 139 -6.26 -9.01 5.60
N ARG A 140 -7.39 -9.33 4.94
CA ARG A 140 -8.23 -10.46 5.33
C ARG A 140 -7.51 -11.80 5.20
N THR A 141 -6.84 -12.07 4.08
CA THR A 141 -6.08 -13.33 3.91
C THR A 141 -4.90 -13.40 4.88
N GLY A 142 -4.21 -12.28 5.13
CA GLY A 142 -3.16 -12.19 6.14
C GLY A 142 -3.65 -12.54 7.55
N TYR A 143 -4.86 -12.12 7.92
CA TYR A 143 -5.43 -12.44 9.24
C TYR A 143 -6.02 -13.85 9.32
N ASN A 144 -6.67 -14.34 8.26
CA ASN A 144 -7.39 -15.62 8.30
C ASN A 144 -6.52 -16.82 7.94
N GLU A 145 -5.50 -16.62 7.12
CA GLU A 145 -4.64 -17.69 6.61
C GLU A 145 -3.25 -17.54 7.22
N GLU A 146 -2.55 -16.43 6.96
CA GLU A 146 -1.15 -16.31 7.40
C GLU A 146 -1.01 -16.24 8.93
N TRP A 147 -1.90 -15.53 9.63
CA TRP A 147 -1.77 -15.38 11.08
C TRP A 147 -1.92 -16.71 11.83
N PRO A 148 -2.94 -17.56 11.61
CA PRO A 148 -3.01 -18.87 12.23
C PRO A 148 -1.82 -19.77 11.89
N HIS A 149 -1.34 -19.77 10.64
CA HIS A 149 -0.22 -20.63 10.26
C HIS A 149 1.11 -20.19 10.89
N ASN A 150 1.33 -18.89 11.09
CA ASN A 150 2.65 -18.36 11.49
C ASN A 150 2.74 -17.90 12.95
N VAL A 151 1.62 -17.53 13.60
CA VAL A 151 1.63 -16.85 14.92
C VAL A 151 0.52 -17.31 15.86
N GLY A 152 -0.71 -17.42 15.36
CA GLY A 152 -1.94 -17.59 16.14
C GLY A 152 -2.42 -19.04 16.28
N GLY A 153 -1.86 -19.96 15.50
CA GLY A 153 -2.04 -21.39 15.72
C GLY A 153 -1.32 -21.79 17.00
N SER A 154 -2.05 -22.42 17.91
CA SER A 154 -1.44 -23.17 19.01
C SER A 154 -0.30 -24.02 18.45
N SER A 155 0.90 -23.88 18.99
CA SER A 155 1.94 -24.88 18.81
C SER A 155 1.34 -26.28 19.07
N HIS A 156 1.71 -27.24 18.23
CA HIS A 156 1.52 -28.71 18.33
C HIS A 156 0.32 -29.34 17.59
N ALA A 157 0.63 -30.03 16.48
CA ALA A 157 0.41 -31.48 16.35
C ALA A 157 1.05 -32.05 15.06
N ALA A 158 2.38 -32.22 15.09
CA ALA A 158 3.15 -33.31 14.45
C ALA A 158 4.63 -33.12 14.80
#